data_AF-A0A9E0HHQ7-F1
#
_entry.id   AF-A0A9E0HHQ7-F1
#
_cell.length_a   1.000
_cell.length_b   1.000
_cell.length_c   1.000
_cell.angle_alpha   90.00
_cell.angle_beta   90.00
_cell.angle_gamma   90.00
#
_symmetry.space_group_name_H-M   'P 1'
#
loop_
_entity.id
_entity.type
_entity.pdbx_description
1 polymer ?
#
loop_
_entity_poly.entity_id
_entity_poly.type
_entity_poly.pdbx_seq_one_letter_code
_entity_poly.pdbx_strand_id
1 'polypeptide(L)'
;MASKEPQHDPTLGLQVTPVNIGGDSIADRLLPHLKKIIVGGLSLAVILTGFFTWRWYQRGQEAKTTARLVKALELHDRDVTGDAPSLDPDELPPADPPYADHAARDQATAAALAKVGPARRAAALFEANRLVNAGQLDAGLAALRKVASGTSDDAVLAREGVGLVLEMQAAAAKDPAAKQKLLEDALAAFRAVQPDDKGLRRDHALYHEARILEALGKGPEAVAPLTKALEVAPETALRGDIENRLAVLGAPIPEPAELTP
;
A
#
# COMPACT_ATOMS: atom_id res chain seq x y z
N MET A 1 -43.14 -91.30 38.86
CA MET A 1 -41.91 -91.90 39.42
C MET A 1 -40.93 -92.03 38.26
N ALA A 2 -39.73 -91.45 38.22
CA ALA A 2 -38.94 -90.70 39.17
C ALA A 2 -38.25 -89.56 38.40
N SER A 3 -38.20 -88.36 38.97
CA SER A 3 -37.46 -87.23 38.40
C SER A 3 -35.96 -87.49 38.61
N LYS A 4 -35.22 -87.62 37.51
CA LYS A 4 -33.75 -87.66 37.54
C LYS A 4 -33.24 -86.26 37.88
N GLU A 5 -32.56 -86.13 39.01
CA GLU A 5 -31.80 -84.93 39.36
C GLU A 5 -30.74 -84.66 38.28
N PRO A 6 -30.57 -83.41 37.83
CA PRO A 6 -29.49 -83.05 36.93
C PRO A 6 -28.15 -83.17 37.68
N GLN A 7 -27.31 -84.12 37.23
CA GLN A 7 -25.91 -84.23 37.65
C GLN A 7 -25.20 -82.91 37.35
N HIS A 8 -24.74 -82.25 38.41
CA HIS A 8 -23.92 -81.06 38.33
C HIS A 8 -22.53 -81.45 37.85
N ASP A 9 -22.20 -81.08 36.60
CA ASP A 9 -20.88 -81.29 36.00
C ASP A 9 -19.88 -80.27 36.57
N PRO A 10 -18.91 -80.70 37.40
CA PRO A 10 -17.94 -79.80 38.04
C PRO A 10 -16.89 -79.25 37.07
N THR A 11 -16.94 -79.62 35.78
CA THR A 11 -15.96 -79.17 34.78
C THR A 11 -16.32 -77.85 34.09
N LEU A 12 -17.54 -77.33 34.30
CA LEU A 12 -17.95 -75.98 33.89
C LEU A 12 -17.55 -74.89 34.91
N GLY A 13 -16.52 -75.15 35.70
CA GLY A 13 -15.81 -74.09 36.42
C GLY A 13 -15.14 -73.19 35.37
N LEU A 14 -15.61 -71.96 35.23
CA LEU A 14 -14.95 -70.90 34.46
C LEU A 14 -13.46 -70.89 34.82
N GLN A 15 -12.62 -71.47 33.96
CA GLN A 15 -11.18 -71.27 34.01
C GLN A 15 -10.93 -69.83 33.56
N VAL A 16 -11.13 -68.90 34.50
CA VAL A 16 -10.66 -67.54 34.36
C VAL A 16 -9.15 -67.63 34.57
N THR A 17 -8.40 -67.85 33.49
CA THR A 17 -6.98 -67.55 33.51
C THR A 17 -6.87 -66.09 33.93
N PRO A 18 -6.24 -65.77 35.07
CA PRO A 18 -6.05 -64.38 35.46
C PRO A 18 -5.20 -63.75 34.36
N VAL A 19 -5.86 -62.97 33.50
CA VAL A 19 -5.15 -62.08 32.59
C VAL A 19 -4.47 -61.12 33.54
N ASN A 20 -3.16 -61.26 33.70
CA ASN A 20 -2.38 -60.30 34.46
C ASN A 20 -2.55 -58.95 33.76
N ILE A 21 -3.52 -58.15 34.21
CA ILE A 21 -3.55 -56.69 34.04
C ILE A 21 -2.50 -56.09 35.01
N GLY A 22 -1.39 -56.79 35.24
CA GLY A 22 -0.12 -56.20 35.62
C GLY A 22 0.57 -55.79 34.33
N GLY A 23 -0.08 -54.93 33.54
CA GLY A 23 0.57 -54.29 32.42
C GLY A 23 1.72 -53.49 33.00
N ASP A 24 2.93 -53.71 32.48
CA ASP A 24 4.10 -52.87 32.76
C ASP A 24 3.61 -51.43 32.91
N SER A 25 3.71 -50.90 34.13
CA SER A 25 3.19 -49.57 34.42
C SER A 25 3.77 -48.62 33.36
N ILE A 26 2.92 -47.79 32.75
CA ILE A 26 3.37 -46.80 31.75
C ILE A 26 4.54 -45.96 32.32
N ALA A 27 4.59 -45.82 33.65
CA ALA A 27 5.70 -45.22 34.39
C ALA A 27 7.05 -45.94 34.20
N ASP A 28 7.09 -47.28 34.23
CA ASP A 28 8.33 -48.06 34.07
C ASP A 28 8.87 -48.02 32.64
N ARG A 29 7.97 -47.91 31.65
CA ARG A 29 8.36 -47.71 30.24
C ARG A 29 8.87 -46.28 29.97
N LEU A 30 8.40 -45.28 30.73
CA LEU A 30 8.82 -43.88 30.59
C LEU A 30 10.08 -43.54 31.37
N LEU A 31 10.34 -44.20 32.50
CA LEU A 31 11.52 -44.00 33.36
C LEU A 31 12.86 -43.94 32.61
N PRO A 32 13.20 -44.88 31.70
CA PRO A 32 14.48 -44.83 30.98
C PRO A 32 14.56 -43.67 29.97
N HIS A 33 13.42 -43.16 29.51
CA HIS A 33 13.33 -42.06 28.55
C HIS A 33 13.11 -40.70 29.23
N LEU A 34 12.81 -40.66 30.53
CA LEU A 34 12.46 -39.44 31.26
C LEU A 34 13.52 -38.34 31.10
N LYS A 35 14.81 -38.67 31.18
CA LYS A 35 15.91 -37.71 30.95
C LYS A 35 15.87 -37.12 29.53
N LYS A 36 15.58 -37.93 28.51
CA LYS A 36 15.46 -37.48 27.11
C LYS A 36 14.23 -36.61 26.92
N ILE A 37 13.12 -36.95 27.56
CA ILE A 37 11.88 -36.15 27.54
C ILE A 37 12.11 -34.79 28.21
N ILE A 38 12.77 -34.76 29.37
CA ILE A 38 13.10 -33.50 30.07
C ILE A 38 14.02 -32.63 29.21
N VAL A 39 15.09 -33.19 28.64
CA VAL A 39 16.00 -32.44 27.76
C VAL A 39 15.26 -31.92 26.53
N GLY A 40 14.45 -32.77 25.88
CA GLY A 40 13.62 -32.37 24.73
C GLY A 40 12.62 -31.27 25.08
N GLY A 41 11.97 -31.36 26.24
CA GLY A 41 11.05 -30.34 26.75
C GLY A 41 11.75 -29.01 27.02
N LEU A 42 12.94 -29.04 27.63
CA LEU A 42 13.74 -27.82 27.86
C LEU A 42 14.21 -27.19 26.56
N SER A 43 14.70 -27.98 25.60
CA SER A 43 15.09 -27.48 24.28
C SER A 43 13.91 -26.83 23.56
N LEU A 44 12.73 -27.45 23.58
CA LEU A 44 11.52 -26.89 22.99
C LEU A 44 11.10 -25.58 23.68
N ALA A 45 11.16 -25.53 25.02
CA ALA A 45 10.83 -24.33 25.79
C ALA A 45 11.74 -23.14 25.44
N VAL A 46 13.05 -23.39 25.25
CA VAL A 46 14.01 -22.35 24.81
C VAL A 46 13.68 -21.85 23.41
N ILE A 47 13.38 -22.75 22.46
CA ILE A 47 13.02 -22.37 21.09
C ILE A 47 11.74 -21.53 21.09
N LEU A 48 10.70 -21.95 21.82
CA LEU A 48 9.44 -21.22 21.93
C LEU A 48 9.66 -19.85 22.57
N THR A 49 10.44 -19.76 23.65
CA THR A 49 10.75 -18.49 24.31
C THR A 49 11.46 -17.52 23.36
N GLY A 50 12.45 -18.00 22.60
CA GLY A 50 13.12 -17.21 21.56
C GLY A 50 12.15 -16.72 20.49
N PHE A 51 11.31 -17.62 19.96
CA PHE A 51 10.31 -17.29 18.95
C PHE A 51 9.29 -16.25 19.44
N PHE A 52 8.72 -16.43 20.64
CA PHE A 52 7.75 -15.48 21.20
C PHE A 52 8.37 -14.13 21.54
N THR A 53 9.62 -14.10 22.04
CA THR A 53 10.35 -12.85 22.30
C THR A 53 10.59 -12.09 21.00
N TRP A 54 11.05 -12.78 19.95
CA TRP A 54 11.24 -12.17 18.63
C TRP A 54 9.91 -11.67 18.02
N ARG A 55 8.84 -12.47 18.11
CA ARG A 55 7.51 -12.09 17.63
C ARG A 55 6.93 -10.90 18.39
N TRP A 56 7.11 -10.84 19.70
CA TRP A 56 6.69 -9.69 20.52
C TRP A 56 7.47 -8.43 20.14
N TYR A 57 8.79 -8.55 19.92
CA TYR A 57 9.62 -7.45 19.45
C TYR A 57 9.17 -6.92 18.08
N GLN A 58 8.91 -7.81 17.11
CA GLN A 58 8.40 -7.44 15.78
C GLN A 58 7.06 -6.68 15.88
N ARG A 59 6.09 -7.23 16.62
CA ARG A 59 4.80 -6.55 16.86
C ARG A 59 4.96 -5.20 17.57
N GLY A 60 5.91 -5.09 18.49
CA GLY A 60 6.25 -3.83 19.15
C GLY A 60 6.82 -2.78 18.19
N GLN A 61 7.56 -3.19 17.16
CA GLN A 61 8.05 -2.28 16.12
C GLN A 61 6.92 -1.86 15.17
N GLU A 62 6.06 -2.79 14.76
CA GLU A 62 4.87 -2.48 13.96
C GLU A 62 3.98 -1.45 14.68
N ALA A 63 3.70 -1.65 15.97
CA ALA A 63 2.92 -0.70 16.78
C ALA A 63 3.58 0.68 16.85
N LYS A 64 4.91 0.77 17.03
CA LYS A 64 5.65 2.05 17.02
C LYS A 64 5.58 2.72 15.65
N THR A 65 5.69 1.96 14.58
CA THR A 65 5.59 2.48 13.21
C THR A 65 4.19 3.01 12.91
N THR A 66 3.13 2.29 13.31
CA THR A 66 1.76 2.78 13.21
C THR A 66 1.55 4.05 14.04
N ALA A 67 2.04 4.08 15.28
CA ALA A 67 1.95 5.29 16.13
C ALA A 67 2.66 6.51 15.51
N ARG A 68 3.81 6.31 14.86
CA ARG A 68 4.51 7.38 14.13
C ARG A 68 3.74 7.83 12.89
N LEU A 69 3.11 6.90 12.18
CA LEU A 69 2.28 7.21 11.02
C LEU A 69 1.07 8.03 11.44
N VAL A 70 0.34 7.59 12.47
CA VAL A 70 -0.79 8.32 13.05
C VAL A 70 -0.36 9.73 13.45
N LYS A 71 0.75 9.88 14.17
CA LYS A 71 1.28 11.20 14.53
C LYS A 71 1.62 12.07 13.30
N ALA A 72 2.13 11.47 12.22
CA ALA A 72 2.40 12.22 11.00
C ALA A 72 1.11 12.67 10.29
N LEU A 73 0.04 11.87 10.37
CA LEU A 73 -1.29 12.24 9.84
C LEU A 73 -1.95 13.31 10.71
N GLU A 74 -1.87 13.21 12.05
CA GLU A 74 -2.33 14.27 12.97
C GLU A 74 -1.64 15.62 12.67
N LEU A 75 -0.35 15.59 12.32
CA LEU A 75 0.37 16.79 11.90
C LEU A 75 -0.15 17.38 10.58
N HIS A 76 -0.76 16.57 9.71
CA HIS A 76 -1.36 17.03 8.46
C HIS A 76 -2.78 17.58 8.66
N ASP A 77 -3.54 17.00 9.57
CA ASP A 77 -4.92 17.40 9.86
C ASP A 77 -4.98 18.68 10.70
N ARG A 78 -3.87 19.08 11.31
CA ARG A 78 -3.78 20.31 12.08
C ARG A 78 -3.98 21.57 11.22
N ASP A 79 -4.72 22.51 11.78
CA ASP A 79 -5.15 23.74 11.11
C ASP A 79 -4.00 24.66 10.70
N VAL A 80 -4.30 25.49 9.71
CA VAL A 80 -3.49 26.62 9.30
C VAL A 80 -4.15 27.90 9.80
N THR A 81 -3.35 28.85 10.27
CA THR A 81 -3.82 30.13 10.79
C THR A 81 -4.66 30.85 9.72
N GLY A 82 -5.91 31.18 10.05
CA GLY A 82 -6.85 31.84 9.14
C GLY A 82 -7.88 30.91 8.50
N ASP A 83 -7.61 29.60 8.46
CA ASP A 83 -8.56 28.57 8.02
C ASP A 83 -9.26 27.88 9.19
N ALA A 84 -8.78 28.12 10.42
CA ALA A 84 -9.34 27.51 11.61
C ALA A 84 -10.84 27.83 11.66
N PRO A 85 -11.72 26.81 11.70
CA PRO A 85 -13.14 27.03 11.86
C PRO A 85 -13.36 27.88 13.12
N SER A 86 -14.37 28.74 13.09
CA SER A 86 -14.77 29.45 14.30
C SER A 86 -15.09 28.39 15.36
N LEU A 87 -14.19 28.24 16.34
CA LEU A 87 -14.37 27.29 17.41
C LEU A 87 -15.68 27.62 18.12
N ASP A 88 -16.46 26.58 18.42
CA ASP A 88 -17.57 26.74 19.34
C ASP A 88 -16.99 27.30 20.65
N PRO A 89 -17.60 28.32 21.27
CA PRO A 89 -17.01 28.97 22.45
C PRO A 89 -16.82 28.02 23.65
N ASP A 90 -17.46 26.85 23.62
CA ASP A 90 -17.34 25.80 24.63
C ASP A 90 -16.28 24.72 24.26
N GLU A 91 -15.71 24.76 23.05
CA GLU A 91 -14.67 23.83 22.63
C GLU A 91 -13.29 24.29 23.14
N LEU A 92 -12.57 23.36 23.79
CA LEU A 92 -11.22 23.64 24.26
C LEU A 92 -10.32 23.93 23.07
N PRO A 93 -9.44 24.96 23.15
CA PRO A 93 -8.51 25.24 22.08
C PRO A 93 -7.64 24.00 21.82
N PRO A 94 -7.27 23.74 20.55
CA PRO A 94 -6.42 22.61 20.22
C PRO A 94 -5.12 22.67 21.02
N ALA A 95 -4.66 21.51 21.50
CA ALA A 95 -3.49 21.42 22.36
C ALA A 95 -2.20 21.91 21.67
N ASP A 96 -2.12 21.76 20.35
CA ASP A 96 -1.02 22.23 19.52
C ASP A 96 -1.41 23.48 18.73
N PRO A 97 -0.51 24.48 18.63
CA PRO A 97 -0.81 25.68 17.86
C PRO A 97 -0.96 25.35 16.36
N PRO A 98 -1.83 26.08 15.63
CA PRO A 98 -1.97 25.92 14.19
C PRO A 98 -0.67 26.30 13.46
N TYR A 99 -0.50 25.82 12.24
CA TYR A 99 0.63 26.22 11.40
C TYR A 99 0.44 27.63 10.86
N ALA A 100 1.56 28.27 10.51
CA ALA A 100 1.54 29.59 9.89
C ALA A 100 0.92 29.56 8.48
N ASP A 101 1.22 28.53 7.69
CA ASP A 101 0.72 28.33 6.33
C ASP A 101 0.69 26.83 5.97
N HIS A 102 0.09 26.49 4.83
CA HIS A 102 0.03 25.10 4.35
C HIS A 102 1.41 24.50 4.05
N ALA A 103 2.38 25.31 3.60
CA ALA A 103 3.71 24.80 3.24
C ALA A 103 4.48 24.34 4.50
N ALA A 104 4.38 25.10 5.59
CA ALA A 104 4.94 24.75 6.88
C ALA A 104 4.33 23.45 7.43
N ARG A 105 3.00 23.29 7.27
CA ARG A 105 2.29 22.04 7.63
C ARG A 105 2.78 20.85 6.81
N ASP A 106 2.86 21.01 5.50
CA ASP A 106 3.28 19.94 4.60
C ASP A 106 4.74 19.54 4.81
N GLN A 107 5.62 20.52 5.08
CA GLN A 107 7.01 20.26 5.44
C GLN A 107 7.12 19.47 6.78
N ALA A 108 6.36 19.88 7.80
CA ALA A 108 6.35 19.18 9.09
C ALA A 108 5.82 17.75 8.96
N THR A 109 4.76 17.57 8.17
CA THR A 109 4.17 16.27 7.84
C THR A 109 5.20 15.38 7.13
N ALA A 110 5.82 15.87 6.06
CA ALA A 110 6.84 15.12 5.32
C ALA A 110 8.02 14.71 6.22
N ALA A 111 8.49 15.63 7.08
CA ALA A 111 9.57 15.34 8.03
C ALA A 111 9.18 14.28 9.07
N ALA A 112 7.91 14.19 9.47
CA ALA A 112 7.41 13.15 10.35
C ALA A 112 7.28 11.80 9.62
N LEU A 113 6.75 11.79 8.39
CA LEU A 113 6.64 10.61 7.54
C LEU A 113 8.00 9.97 7.24
N ALA A 114 9.03 10.79 7.02
CA ALA A 114 10.39 10.32 6.82
C ALA A 114 10.94 9.47 7.98
N LYS A 115 10.35 9.59 9.20
CA LYS A 115 10.74 8.88 10.43
C LYS A 115 9.91 7.62 10.73
N VAL A 116 8.90 7.31 9.92
CA VAL A 116 7.94 6.20 10.15
C VAL A 116 8.62 4.82 10.07
N GLY A 117 9.69 4.67 9.28
CA GLY A 117 10.46 3.41 9.19
C GLY A 117 9.92 2.47 8.10
N PRO A 118 9.87 1.14 8.30
CA PRO A 118 9.53 0.18 7.24
C PRO A 118 8.15 0.35 6.59
N ALA A 119 7.13 0.86 7.31
CA ALA A 119 5.83 1.19 6.71
C ALA A 119 5.86 2.41 5.79
N ARG A 120 7.02 3.06 5.64
CA ARG A 120 7.22 4.19 4.74
C ARG A 120 6.83 3.88 3.30
N ARG A 121 6.84 2.62 2.84
CA ARG A 121 6.40 2.31 1.48
C ARG A 121 4.96 2.77 1.21
N ALA A 122 4.02 2.45 2.09
CA ALA A 122 2.63 2.88 1.96
C ALA A 122 2.47 4.40 2.09
N ALA A 123 3.35 5.04 2.87
CA ALA A 123 3.33 6.48 3.08
C ALA A 123 4.20 7.27 2.09
N ALA A 124 4.96 6.62 1.21
CA ALA A 124 5.98 7.27 0.40
C ALA A 124 5.37 8.18 -0.66
N LEU A 125 4.24 7.77 -1.26
CA LEU A 125 3.50 8.61 -2.20
C LEU A 125 2.91 9.84 -1.50
N PHE A 126 2.38 9.66 -0.29
CA PHE A 126 1.88 10.76 0.52
C PHE A 126 3.00 11.73 0.93
N GLU A 127 4.13 11.22 1.42
CA GLU A 127 5.33 12.00 1.73
C GLU A 127 5.80 12.81 0.52
N ALA A 128 5.90 12.17 -0.64
CA ALA A 128 6.26 12.84 -1.87
C ALA A 128 5.31 13.99 -2.23
N ASN A 129 4.00 13.76 -2.14
CA ASN A 129 2.99 14.79 -2.41
C ASN A 129 3.14 15.98 -1.43
N ARG A 130 3.38 15.70 -0.14
CA ARG A 130 3.65 16.76 0.85
C ARG A 130 4.90 17.58 0.51
N LEU A 131 5.99 16.92 0.09
CA LEU A 131 7.20 17.62 -0.35
C LEU A 131 6.93 18.54 -1.54
N VAL A 132 6.15 18.06 -2.53
CA VAL A 132 5.77 18.86 -3.70
C VAL A 132 4.95 20.08 -3.30
N ASN A 133 3.93 19.92 -2.44
CA ASN A 133 3.09 21.03 -1.99
C ASN A 133 3.85 22.04 -1.12
N ALA A 134 4.86 21.59 -0.38
CA ALA A 134 5.79 22.45 0.34
C ALA A 134 6.79 23.18 -0.59
N GLY A 135 6.66 23.05 -1.91
CA GLY A 135 7.56 23.65 -2.90
C GLY A 135 8.91 22.94 -3.04
N GLN A 136 9.11 21.81 -2.35
CA GLN A 136 10.36 21.04 -2.38
C GLN A 136 10.37 20.05 -3.55
N LEU A 137 10.27 20.58 -4.78
CA LEU A 137 10.06 19.80 -6.00
C LEU A 137 11.14 18.73 -6.22
N ASP A 138 12.41 19.04 -6.00
CA ASP A 138 13.50 18.06 -6.18
C ASP A 138 13.43 16.89 -5.18
N ALA A 139 13.08 17.17 -3.92
CA ALA A 139 12.92 16.15 -2.90
C ALA A 139 11.70 15.28 -3.17
N GLY A 140 10.59 15.90 -3.58
CA GLY A 140 9.37 15.21 -4.02
C GLY A 140 9.62 14.31 -5.22
N LEU A 141 10.30 14.81 -6.25
CA LEU A 141 10.69 14.05 -7.44
C LEU A 141 11.57 12.84 -7.08
N ALA A 142 12.55 13.03 -6.19
CA ALA A 142 13.40 11.95 -5.73
C ALA A 142 12.63 10.88 -4.93
N ALA A 143 11.63 11.28 -4.14
CA ALA A 143 10.76 10.35 -3.42
C ALA A 143 9.84 9.57 -4.39
N LEU A 144 9.22 10.25 -5.36
CA LEU A 144 8.36 9.62 -6.37
C LEU A 144 9.13 8.61 -7.21
N ARG A 145 10.34 8.95 -7.69
CA ARG A 145 11.17 8.04 -8.48
C ARG A 145 11.50 6.73 -7.76
N LYS A 146 11.65 6.76 -6.42
CA LYS A 146 11.86 5.54 -5.62
C LYS A 146 10.63 4.63 -5.69
N VAL A 147 9.43 5.18 -5.58
CA VAL A 147 8.16 4.43 -5.64
C VAL A 147 7.86 3.94 -7.06
N ALA A 148 8.12 4.79 -8.06
CA ALA A 148 7.86 4.54 -9.48
C ALA A 148 8.58 3.30 -10.08
N SER A 149 9.62 2.79 -9.41
CA SER A 149 10.36 1.60 -9.85
C SER A 149 9.63 0.27 -9.59
N GLY A 150 8.55 0.27 -8.81
CA GLY A 150 7.74 -0.92 -8.52
C GLY A 150 6.73 -1.29 -9.61
N THR A 151 5.94 -2.33 -9.39
CA THR A 151 4.85 -2.77 -10.29
C THR A 151 3.46 -2.64 -9.66
N SER A 152 3.34 -2.03 -8.48
CA SER A 152 2.06 -1.78 -7.80
C SER A 152 1.32 -0.59 -8.40
N ASP A 153 0.04 -0.45 -8.05
CA ASP A 153 -0.76 0.74 -8.41
C ASP A 153 -0.13 2.03 -7.86
N ASP A 154 0.47 1.99 -6.67
CA ASP A 154 1.26 3.11 -6.12
C ASP A 154 2.43 3.50 -7.03
N ALA A 155 3.06 2.53 -7.70
CA ALA A 155 4.15 2.81 -8.63
C ALA A 155 3.64 3.47 -9.91
N VAL A 156 2.44 3.09 -10.38
CA VAL A 156 1.75 3.74 -11.50
C VAL A 156 1.44 5.20 -11.15
N LEU A 157 0.83 5.44 -9.99
CA LEU A 157 0.54 6.78 -9.48
C LEU A 157 1.82 7.61 -9.26
N ALA A 158 2.89 6.98 -8.78
CA ALA A 158 4.17 7.67 -8.59
C ALA A 158 4.80 8.10 -9.92
N ARG A 159 4.69 7.31 -11.00
CA ARG A 159 5.16 7.72 -12.34
C ARG A 159 4.39 8.91 -12.86
N GLU A 160 3.08 8.94 -12.64
CA GLU A 160 2.25 10.08 -13.00
C GLU A 160 2.69 11.33 -12.22
N GLY A 161 2.89 11.18 -10.91
CA GLY A 161 3.46 12.22 -10.07
C GLY A 161 4.83 12.71 -10.55
N VAL A 162 5.72 11.82 -11.02
CA VAL A 162 7.02 12.21 -11.62
C VAL A 162 6.80 13.13 -12.81
N GLY A 163 5.87 12.80 -13.72
CA GLY A 163 5.53 13.64 -14.86
C GLY A 163 5.02 15.03 -14.44
N LEU A 164 4.11 15.08 -13.47
CA LEU A 164 3.55 16.34 -12.95
C LEU A 164 4.62 17.23 -12.31
N VAL A 165 5.51 16.67 -11.50
CA VAL A 165 6.59 17.46 -10.85
C VAL A 165 7.58 17.98 -11.88
N LEU A 166 7.95 17.18 -12.88
CA LEU A 166 8.82 17.62 -13.97
C LEU A 166 8.19 18.76 -14.77
N GLU A 167 6.88 18.70 -15.00
CA GLU A 167 6.14 19.79 -15.64
C GLU A 167 6.13 21.07 -14.79
N MET A 168 5.92 20.96 -13.47
CA MET A 168 6.03 22.11 -12.56
C MET A 168 7.43 22.72 -12.59
N GLN A 169 8.47 21.89 -12.60
CA GLN A 169 9.85 22.35 -12.75
C GLN A 169 10.07 23.04 -14.09
N ALA A 170 9.50 22.51 -15.19
CA ALA A 170 9.58 23.12 -16.50
C ALA A 170 8.89 24.49 -16.55
N ALA A 171 7.75 24.64 -15.86
CA ALA A 171 7.03 25.90 -15.76
C ALA A 171 7.82 26.96 -14.98
N ALA A 172 8.59 26.56 -13.97
CA ALA A 172 9.47 27.44 -13.19
C ALA A 172 10.84 27.71 -13.86
N ALA A 173 11.22 26.92 -14.86
CA ALA A 173 12.52 27.04 -15.53
C ALA A 173 12.60 28.32 -16.38
N LYS A 174 13.65 29.13 -16.15
CA LYS A 174 13.93 30.35 -16.92
C LYS A 174 14.73 30.09 -18.20
N ASP A 175 15.54 29.02 -18.19
CA ASP A 175 16.33 28.61 -19.35
C ASP A 175 15.48 27.78 -20.32
N PRO A 176 15.35 28.17 -21.60
CA PRO A 176 14.56 27.43 -22.58
C PRO A 176 15.03 25.99 -22.79
N ALA A 177 16.34 25.73 -22.78
CA ALA A 177 16.87 24.38 -22.98
C ALA A 177 16.54 23.46 -21.80
N ALA A 178 16.69 23.96 -20.57
CA ALA A 178 16.26 23.26 -19.36
C ALA A 178 14.75 22.99 -19.36
N LYS A 179 13.94 23.98 -19.74
CA LYS A 179 12.48 23.82 -19.87
C LYS A 179 12.12 22.72 -20.86
N GLN A 180 12.71 22.76 -22.05
CA GLN A 180 12.50 21.75 -23.10
C GLN A 180 12.83 20.36 -22.59
N LYS A 181 14.01 20.19 -21.97
CA LYS A 181 14.45 18.90 -21.42
C LYS A 181 13.50 18.38 -20.34
N LEU A 182 13.02 19.24 -19.44
CA LEU A 182 12.09 18.86 -18.38
C LEU A 182 10.73 18.41 -18.94
N LEU A 183 10.24 19.06 -20.00
CA LEU A 183 9.03 18.63 -20.71
C LEU A 183 9.24 17.29 -21.42
N GLU A 184 10.39 17.06 -22.04
CA GLU A 184 10.73 15.76 -22.65
C GLU A 184 10.83 14.64 -21.60
N ASP A 185 11.45 14.93 -20.45
CA ASP A 185 11.51 14.01 -19.31
C ASP A 185 10.09 13.73 -18.75
N ALA A 186 9.22 14.74 -18.69
CA ALA A 186 7.82 14.58 -18.27
C ALA A 186 7.02 13.71 -19.25
N LEU A 187 7.19 13.93 -20.56
CA LEU A 187 6.58 13.11 -21.61
C LEU A 187 6.97 11.63 -21.46
N ALA A 188 8.25 11.36 -21.23
CA ALA A 188 8.74 10.01 -20.99
C ALA A 188 8.13 9.39 -19.72
N ALA A 189 7.97 10.18 -18.65
CA ALA A 189 7.34 9.73 -17.42
C ALA A 189 5.86 9.37 -17.61
N PHE A 190 5.07 10.21 -18.31
CA PHE A 190 3.66 9.91 -18.60
C PHE A 190 3.49 8.68 -19.47
N ARG A 191 4.33 8.50 -20.50
CA ARG A 191 4.36 7.28 -21.31
C ARG A 191 4.68 6.02 -20.50
N ALA A 192 5.48 6.16 -19.44
CA ALA A 192 5.83 5.05 -18.55
C ALA A 192 4.75 4.72 -17.50
N VAL A 193 3.75 5.59 -17.29
CA VAL A 193 2.66 5.37 -16.31
C VAL A 193 2.01 4.02 -16.57
N GLN A 194 1.64 3.74 -17.82
CA GLN A 194 1.06 2.45 -18.17
C GLN A 194 1.29 2.06 -19.64
N PRO A 195 2.06 0.98 -19.90
CA PRO A 195 2.21 0.42 -21.23
C PRO A 195 1.02 -0.46 -21.66
N ASP A 196 0.15 -0.88 -20.72
CA ASP A 196 -1.05 -1.70 -21.01
C ASP A 196 -2.28 -0.81 -21.24
N ASP A 197 -3.06 -1.13 -22.28
CA ASP A 197 -4.31 -0.46 -22.62
C ASP A 197 -5.41 -0.66 -21.56
N LYS A 198 -5.34 -1.71 -20.73
CA LYS A 198 -6.31 -1.96 -19.64
C LYS A 198 -5.95 -1.33 -18.29
N GLY A 199 -4.98 -0.42 -18.31
CA GLY A 199 -4.41 0.15 -17.13
C GLY A 199 -5.32 1.16 -16.39
N LEU A 200 -5.34 1.10 -15.05
CA LEU A 200 -6.11 1.99 -14.15
C LEU A 200 -5.99 3.51 -14.43
N ARG A 201 -4.85 3.98 -14.93
CA ARG A 201 -4.55 5.42 -15.15
C ARG A 201 -4.26 5.73 -16.62
N ARG A 202 -4.67 4.85 -17.54
CA ARG A 202 -4.29 4.92 -18.96
C ARG A 202 -4.82 6.19 -19.64
N ASP A 203 -6.09 6.49 -19.46
CA ASP A 203 -6.75 7.70 -19.98
C ASP A 203 -6.10 8.99 -19.45
N HIS A 204 -5.82 9.05 -18.14
CA HIS A 204 -5.08 10.15 -17.53
C HIS A 204 -3.67 10.29 -18.12
N ALA A 205 -2.93 9.18 -18.27
CA ALA A 205 -1.60 9.20 -18.86
C ALA A 205 -1.59 9.72 -20.30
N LEU A 206 -2.55 9.28 -21.12
CA LEU A 206 -2.72 9.74 -22.51
C LEU A 206 -3.11 11.22 -22.58
N TYR A 207 -4.00 11.67 -21.71
CA TYR A 207 -4.36 13.08 -21.60
C TYR A 207 -3.16 13.95 -21.22
N HIS A 208 -2.37 13.54 -20.22
CA HIS A 208 -1.16 14.25 -19.83
C HIS A 208 -0.08 14.22 -20.91
N GLU A 209 0.10 13.09 -21.61
CA GLU A 209 1.00 12.98 -22.76
C GLU A 209 0.65 14.01 -23.85
N ALA A 210 -0.63 14.11 -24.23
CA ALA A 210 -1.09 15.11 -25.18
C ALA A 210 -0.78 16.55 -24.72
N ARG A 211 -0.94 16.81 -23.41
CA ARG A 211 -0.67 18.13 -22.84
C ARG A 211 0.78 18.53 -22.91
N ILE A 212 1.67 17.60 -22.64
CA ILE A 212 3.10 17.83 -22.78
C ILE A 212 3.50 17.96 -24.24
N LEU A 213 2.91 17.18 -25.17
CA LEU A 213 3.18 17.33 -26.60
C LEU A 213 2.81 18.73 -27.11
N GLU A 214 1.66 19.29 -26.70
CA GLU A 214 1.31 20.68 -27.02
C GLU A 214 2.29 21.69 -26.40
N ALA A 215 2.69 21.50 -25.14
CA ALA A 215 3.68 22.35 -24.49
C ALA A 215 5.06 22.32 -25.18
N LEU A 216 5.39 21.22 -25.87
CA LEU A 216 6.57 21.04 -26.70
C LEU A 216 6.40 21.59 -28.14
N GLY A 217 5.26 22.19 -28.47
CA GLY A 217 4.95 22.68 -29.83
C GLY A 217 4.60 21.57 -30.83
N LYS A 218 4.35 20.35 -30.34
CA LYS A 218 4.02 19.15 -31.14
C LYS A 218 2.51 18.88 -31.15
N GLY A 219 1.71 19.94 -31.35
CA GLY A 219 0.24 19.86 -31.36
C GLY A 219 -0.33 18.75 -32.26
N PRO A 220 0.18 18.55 -33.51
CA PRO A 220 -0.30 17.45 -34.35
C PRO A 220 -0.07 16.05 -33.76
N GLU A 221 1.02 15.85 -33.02
CA GLU A 221 1.32 14.58 -32.34
C GLU A 221 0.40 14.35 -31.12
N ALA A 222 -0.17 15.42 -30.54
CA ALA A 222 -1.05 15.34 -29.37
C ALA A 222 -2.44 14.75 -29.68
N VAL A 223 -2.85 14.73 -30.95
CA VAL A 223 -4.17 14.19 -31.36
C VAL A 223 -4.27 12.68 -31.14
N ALA A 224 -3.20 11.94 -31.44
CA ALA A 224 -3.18 10.49 -31.36
C ALA A 224 -3.46 9.95 -29.94
N PRO A 225 -2.77 10.40 -28.87
CA PRO A 225 -3.06 9.92 -27.52
C PRO A 225 -4.46 10.31 -27.02
N LEU A 226 -4.97 11.49 -27.37
CA LEU A 226 -6.33 11.92 -27.00
C LEU A 226 -7.40 11.04 -27.67
N THR A 227 -7.24 10.77 -28.96
CA THR A 227 -8.12 9.87 -29.72
C THR A 227 -8.12 8.48 -29.09
N LYS A 228 -6.93 7.94 -28.82
CA LYS A 228 -6.76 6.63 -28.19
C LYS A 228 -7.40 6.55 -26.80
N ALA A 229 -7.38 7.63 -26.03
CA ALA A 229 -8.03 7.67 -24.71
C ALA A 229 -9.55 7.46 -24.83
N LEU A 230 -10.21 8.12 -25.79
CA LEU A 230 -11.64 7.97 -26.04
C LEU A 230 -11.99 6.63 -26.70
N GLU A 231 -11.12 6.06 -27.54
CA GLU A 231 -11.33 4.72 -28.11
C GLU A 231 -11.33 3.63 -27.04
N VAL A 232 -10.41 3.73 -26.07
CA VAL A 232 -10.26 2.71 -25.01
C VAL A 232 -11.27 2.91 -23.89
N ALA A 233 -11.57 4.16 -23.52
CA ALA A 233 -12.50 4.50 -22.46
C ALA A 233 -13.43 5.65 -22.89
N PRO A 234 -14.47 5.37 -23.70
CA PRO A 234 -15.38 6.41 -24.20
C PRO A 234 -16.09 7.21 -23.10
N GLU A 235 -16.34 6.58 -21.94
CA GLU A 235 -17.01 7.17 -20.78
C GLU A 235 -16.03 7.59 -19.67
N THR A 236 -14.77 7.90 -20.01
CA THR A 236 -13.81 8.44 -19.04
C THR A 236 -14.31 9.73 -18.40
N ALA A 237 -13.98 9.95 -17.13
CA ALA A 237 -14.24 11.21 -16.44
C ALA A 237 -13.57 12.42 -17.12
N LEU A 238 -12.54 12.18 -17.95
CA LEU A 238 -11.83 13.21 -18.71
C LEU A 238 -12.45 13.49 -20.09
N ARG A 239 -13.58 12.88 -20.45
CA ARG A 239 -14.13 12.95 -21.81
C ARG A 239 -14.31 14.38 -22.29
N GLY A 240 -14.98 15.22 -21.49
CA GLY A 240 -15.20 16.62 -21.84
C GLY A 240 -13.89 17.40 -22.04
N ASP A 241 -12.89 17.16 -21.21
CA ASP A 241 -11.57 17.79 -21.34
C ASP A 241 -10.85 17.33 -22.60
N ILE A 242 -10.91 16.04 -22.93
CA ILE A 242 -10.31 15.47 -24.15
C ILE A 242 -10.98 16.01 -25.41
N GLU A 243 -12.31 16.02 -25.46
CA GLU A 243 -13.11 16.52 -26.58
C GLU A 243 -12.85 18.01 -26.85
N ASN A 244 -12.84 18.83 -25.78
CA ASN A 244 -12.50 20.24 -25.88
C ASN A 244 -11.10 20.45 -26.46
N ARG A 245 -10.14 19.61 -26.07
CA ARG A 245 -8.75 19.71 -26.53
C ARG A 245 -8.59 19.27 -27.98
N LEU A 246 -9.25 18.18 -28.37
CA LEU A 246 -9.32 17.76 -29.78
C LEU A 246 -9.92 18.87 -30.66
N ALA A 247 -10.98 19.53 -30.20
CA ALA A 247 -11.59 20.65 -30.91
C ALA A 247 -10.63 21.84 -31.07
N VAL A 248 -9.88 22.20 -30.02
CA VAL A 248 -8.84 23.25 -30.08
C VAL A 248 -7.73 22.89 -31.06
N LEU A 249 -7.37 21.60 -31.16
CA LEU A 249 -6.39 21.09 -32.12
C LEU A 249 -6.96 20.94 -33.55
N GLY A 250 -8.25 21.23 -33.77
CA GLY A 250 -8.92 21.04 -35.05
C GLY A 250 -9.05 19.57 -35.47
N ALA A 251 -8.96 18.65 -34.51
CA ALA A 251 -9.09 17.22 -34.74
C ALA A 251 -10.55 16.77 -34.61
N PRO A 252 -10.98 15.76 -35.38
CA PRO A 252 -12.31 15.18 -35.22
C PRO A 252 -12.44 14.51 -33.85
N ILE A 253 -13.62 14.60 -33.25
CA ILE A 253 -13.96 13.85 -32.04
C ILE A 253 -14.35 12.43 -32.48
N PRO A 254 -13.71 11.37 -31.96
CA PRO A 254 -14.09 10.00 -32.25
C PRO A 254 -15.54 9.75 -31.85
N GLU A 255 -16.33 9.15 -32.72
CA GLU A 255 -17.66 8.69 -32.35
C GLU A 255 -17.51 7.56 -31.31
N PRO A 256 -18.33 7.55 -30.24
CA PRO A 256 -18.30 6.45 -29.29
C PRO A 256 -18.60 5.16 -30.05
N ALA A 257 -17.70 4.17 -29.91
CA ALA A 257 -17.94 2.85 -30.49
C ALA A 257 -19.30 2.36 -30.00
N GLU A 258 -20.20 1.99 -30.92
CA GLU A 258 -21.49 1.40 -30.57
C GLU A 258 -21.21 0.22 -29.63
N LEU A 259 -21.68 0.32 -28.39
CA LEU A 259 -21.57 -0.76 -27.41
C LEU A 259 -22.38 -1.94 -27.96
N THR A 260 -21.72 -2.83 -28.69
CA THR A 260 -22.31 -4.11 -29.09
C THR A 260 -22.63 -4.87 -27.81
N PRO A 261 -23.92 -5.17 -27.54
CA PRO A 261 -24.38 -5.78 -26.30
C PRO A 261 -23.87 -7.21 -26.10
#